data_AF-A0A849AG47-F1
#
_entry.id   AF-A0A849AG47-F1
#
_cell.length_a   1.000
_cell.length_b   1.000
_cell.length_c   1.000
_cell.angle_alpha   90.00
_cell.angle_beta   90.00
_cell.angle_gamma   90.00
#
_symmetry.space_group_name_H-M   'P 1'
#
loop_
_entity.id
_entity.type
_entity.pdbx_description
1 polymer ?
#
loop_
_entity_poly.entity_id
_entity_poly.type
_entity_poly.pdbx_seq_one_letter_code
_entity_poly.pdbx_strand_id
1 'polypeptide(L)'
;MSLIGQPRIRRMVVHRGRVVLDWPDGATARTGQDLVDRTAPFTTHRAPREHDTILRQLADTVGGAATLDQLPGRPLTALPPAPAEVAGAAALLADVAGVWFPDEAAIALRTGLVLAVRRDPALVTDYSPELLAASTCWAVGHANGLLGPRRAATQRDVLGRLGIDGYVSQQGHRVAAAVRPFGMPEPLSPWSTFGRPEQSVLRLLRLGRPGLLVSSVRHQLIELRDQARAERARFLG
;
A
#
# COMPACT_ATOMS: atom_id res chain seq x y z
N MET A 1 5.06 5.20 -43.25
CA MET A 1 3.73 5.61 -42.76
C MET A 1 3.92 6.43 -41.49
N SER A 2 3.73 7.74 -41.60
CA SER A 2 3.93 8.72 -40.53
C SER A 2 2.57 9.04 -39.89
N LEU A 3 2.46 8.95 -38.56
CA LEU A 3 1.30 9.45 -37.81
C LEU A 3 1.45 10.97 -37.68
N ILE A 4 0.67 11.71 -38.45
CA ILE A 4 0.58 13.18 -38.41
C ILE A 4 -0.08 13.60 -37.09
N GLY A 5 0.45 14.68 -36.51
CA GLY A 5 0.30 15.06 -35.11
C GLY A 5 -1.13 15.36 -34.68
N GLN A 6 -1.53 14.79 -33.55
CA GLN A 6 -2.71 15.25 -32.83
C GLN A 6 -2.39 16.58 -32.13
N PRO A 7 -3.26 17.60 -32.26
CA PRO A 7 -3.03 18.88 -31.60
C PRO A 7 -3.11 18.68 -30.08
N ARG A 8 -1.98 18.94 -29.41
CA ARG A 8 -1.90 18.90 -27.94
C ARG A 8 -2.50 20.18 -27.36
N ILE A 9 -3.41 20.01 -26.41
CA ILE A 9 -3.95 21.11 -25.61
C ILE A 9 -2.77 21.84 -24.95
N ARG A 10 -2.58 23.12 -25.29
CA ARG A 10 -1.50 23.93 -24.71
C ARG A 10 -1.87 24.46 -23.33
N ARG A 11 -3.13 24.81 -23.13
CA ARG A 11 -3.60 25.44 -21.90
C ARG A 11 -5.06 25.09 -21.64
N MET A 12 -5.34 24.65 -20.42
CA MET A 12 -6.68 24.53 -19.88
C MET A 12 -6.83 25.60 -18.80
N VAL A 13 -7.75 26.55 -19.00
CA VAL A 13 -8.01 27.61 -18.03
C VAL A 13 -9.46 27.51 -17.56
N VAL A 14 -9.65 27.47 -16.24
CA VAL A 14 -10.98 27.54 -15.64
C VAL A 14 -11.27 29.00 -15.29
N HIS A 15 -12.23 29.60 -15.97
CA HIS A 15 -12.67 30.97 -15.69
C HIS A 15 -14.16 30.98 -15.40
N ARG A 16 -14.54 31.46 -14.20
CA ARG A 16 -15.95 31.56 -13.74
C ARG A 16 -16.76 30.25 -13.93
N GLY A 17 -16.15 29.11 -13.60
CA GLY A 17 -16.81 27.80 -13.68
C GLY A 17 -16.92 27.21 -15.09
N ARG A 18 -16.26 27.81 -16.09
CA ARG A 18 -16.20 27.27 -17.46
C ARG A 18 -14.77 26.89 -17.83
N VAL A 19 -14.61 25.73 -18.47
CA VAL A 19 -13.33 25.28 -19.01
C VAL A 19 -13.17 25.86 -20.40
N VAL A 20 -12.12 26.66 -20.59
CA VAL A 20 -11.71 27.16 -21.91
C VAL A 20 -10.45 26.41 -22.31
N LEU A 21 -10.51 25.75 -23.47
CA LEU A 21 -9.39 25.05 -24.07
C LEU A 21 -8.87 25.89 -25.22
N ASP A 22 -7.59 26.23 -25.18
CA ASP A 22 -6.92 27.03 -26.20
C ASP A 22 -6.16 26.10 -27.16
N TRP A 23 -6.54 26.12 -28.45
CA TRP A 23 -5.90 25.34 -29.51
C TRP A 23 -5.01 26.25 -30.36
N PRO A 24 -3.76 25.86 -30.65
CA PRO A 24 -2.96 26.58 -31.62
C PRO A 24 -3.54 26.30 -33.01
N ASP A 25 -3.64 27.36 -33.80
CA ASP A 25 -3.98 27.38 -35.23
C ASP A 25 -5.48 27.36 -35.54
N GLY A 26 -6.12 28.52 -35.37
CA GLY A 26 -7.07 29.10 -36.33
C GLY A 26 -8.27 28.25 -36.82
N ALA A 27 -8.52 27.09 -36.22
CA ALA A 27 -9.61 26.21 -36.59
C ALA A 27 -10.90 26.89 -36.15
N THR A 28 -11.63 27.34 -37.16
CA THR A 28 -12.92 28.02 -37.10
C THR A 28 -13.78 27.52 -35.95
N ALA A 29 -14.18 28.48 -35.12
CA ALA A 29 -15.10 28.32 -34.03
C ALA A 29 -16.31 27.50 -34.47
N ARG A 30 -16.39 26.24 -34.01
CA ARG A 30 -17.69 25.61 -33.85
C ARG A 30 -18.40 26.44 -32.80
N THR A 31 -19.45 27.12 -33.24
CA THR A 31 -20.31 27.98 -32.43
C THR A 31 -20.59 27.30 -31.10
N GLY A 32 -20.27 27.99 -30.01
CA GLY A 32 -20.27 27.46 -28.65
C GLY A 32 -21.63 27.05 -28.08
N GLN A 33 -22.64 26.77 -28.93
CA GLN A 33 -23.96 26.32 -28.54
C GLN A 33 -24.00 24.78 -28.35
N ASP A 34 -23.29 24.01 -29.19
CA ASP A 34 -23.29 22.54 -29.15
C ASP A 34 -22.50 21.93 -27.97
N LEU A 35 -21.65 22.73 -27.31
CA LEU A 35 -20.86 22.31 -26.14
C LEU A 35 -21.53 22.64 -24.81
N VAL A 36 -22.62 23.42 -24.80
CA VAL A 36 -23.28 23.88 -23.57
C VAL A 36 -24.28 22.83 -23.06
N ASP A 37 -24.74 21.90 -23.88
CA ASP A 37 -25.75 20.89 -23.48
C ASP A 37 -25.19 19.69 -22.70
N ARG A 38 -23.89 19.74 -22.35
CA ARG A 38 -23.23 18.75 -21.48
C ARG A 38 -22.65 19.34 -20.20
N THR A 39 -23.04 20.54 -19.81
CA THR A 39 -22.75 21.02 -18.45
C THR A 39 -23.69 20.35 -17.46
N ALA A 40 -23.40 19.09 -17.13
CA ALA A 40 -23.75 18.58 -15.82
C ALA A 40 -23.19 19.58 -14.78
N PRO A 41 -23.96 19.93 -13.73
CA PRO A 41 -23.44 20.81 -12.69
C PRO A 41 -22.14 20.21 -12.19
N PHE A 42 -21.05 20.98 -12.26
CA PHE A 42 -19.83 20.65 -11.52
C PHE A 42 -20.25 20.59 -10.05
N THR A 43 -20.49 19.38 -9.55
CA THR A 43 -20.55 19.15 -8.12
C THR A 43 -19.19 19.60 -7.61
N THR A 44 -19.17 20.68 -6.85
CA THR A 44 -17.99 21.08 -6.09
C THR A 44 -17.73 19.94 -5.11
N HIS A 45 -16.94 18.95 -5.53
CA HIS A 45 -16.44 17.92 -4.63
C HIS A 45 -15.59 18.65 -3.61
N ARG A 46 -16.19 18.97 -2.45
CA ARG A 46 -15.47 19.48 -1.31
C ARG A 46 -14.37 18.46 -1.04
N ALA A 47 -13.11 18.92 -1.09
CA ALA A 47 -11.98 18.04 -0.84
C ALA A 47 -12.21 17.30 0.49
N PRO A 48 -11.95 15.99 0.57
CA PRO A 48 -12.10 15.23 1.80
C PRO A 48 -11.29 15.91 2.91
N ARG A 49 -11.85 15.98 4.11
CA ARG A 49 -11.11 16.50 5.26
C ARG A 49 -9.93 15.58 5.59
N GLU A 50 -8.90 16.15 6.21
CA GLU A 50 -7.68 15.42 6.54
C GLU A 50 -7.97 14.22 7.46
N HIS A 51 -8.71 14.42 8.56
CA HIS A 51 -9.09 13.35 9.48
C HIS A 51 -9.88 12.21 8.81
N ASP A 52 -10.76 12.52 7.85
CA ASP A 52 -11.50 11.49 7.10
C ASP A 52 -10.58 10.70 6.17
N THR A 53 -9.57 11.36 5.61
CA THR A 53 -8.53 10.71 4.81
C THR A 53 -7.64 9.82 5.67
N ILE A 54 -7.21 10.29 6.84
CA ILE A 54 -6.44 9.50 7.81
C ILE A 54 -7.22 8.24 8.17
N LEU A 55 -8.47 8.38 8.64
CA LEU A 55 -9.30 7.25 9.06
C LEU A 55 -9.51 6.22 7.94
N ARG A 56 -9.73 6.67 6.71
CA ARG A 56 -9.83 5.79 5.53
C ARG A 56 -8.53 5.00 5.30
N GLN A 57 -7.38 5.66 5.37
CA GLN A 57 -6.08 5.01 5.17
C GLN A 57 -5.73 4.01 6.28
N LEU A 58 -6.05 4.34 7.53
CA LEU A 58 -5.91 3.43 8.66
C LEU A 58 -6.80 2.19 8.45
N ALA A 59 -8.04 2.39 8.02
CA ALA A 59 -8.97 1.31 7.70
C ALA A 59 -8.43 0.41 6.58
N ASP A 60 -7.94 0.98 5.48
CA ASP A 60 -7.31 0.22 4.39
C ASP A 60 -6.13 -0.62 4.88
N THR A 61 -5.35 -0.13 5.85
CA THR A 61 -4.17 -0.83 6.37
C THR A 61 -4.55 -2.14 7.07
N VAL A 62 -5.70 -2.15 7.76
CA VAL A 62 -6.19 -3.31 8.53
C VAL A 62 -7.35 -4.05 7.88
N GLY A 63 -7.80 -3.62 6.69
CA GLY A 63 -8.84 -4.31 5.91
C GLY A 63 -10.27 -3.84 6.19
N GLY A 64 -10.46 -2.66 6.78
CA GLY A 64 -11.75 -2.02 6.94
C GLY A 64 -11.92 -1.24 8.24
N ALA A 65 -12.93 -0.37 8.28
CA ALA A 65 -13.22 0.46 9.45
C ALA A 65 -13.63 -0.36 10.67
N ALA A 66 -14.47 -1.39 10.50
CA ALA A 66 -14.87 -2.28 11.60
C ALA A 66 -13.66 -2.99 12.24
N THR A 67 -12.71 -3.44 11.42
CA THR A 67 -11.47 -4.04 11.91
C THR A 67 -10.58 -3.02 12.63
N LEU A 68 -10.53 -1.78 12.13
CA LEU A 68 -9.79 -0.69 12.79
C LEU A 68 -10.39 -0.35 14.16
N ASP A 69 -11.71 -0.43 14.30
CA ASP A 69 -12.42 -0.12 15.55
C ASP A 69 -12.13 -1.15 16.63
N GLN A 70 -12.02 -2.41 16.22
CA GLN A 70 -11.78 -3.55 17.10
C GLN A 70 -10.30 -3.95 17.15
N LEU A 71 -9.40 -3.16 16.57
CA LEU A 71 -7.98 -3.50 16.42
C LEU A 71 -7.34 -3.70 17.81
N PRO A 72 -6.86 -4.91 18.14
CA PRO A 72 -6.24 -5.15 19.43
C PRO A 72 -4.77 -4.72 19.42
N GLY A 73 -4.30 -4.06 20.48
CA GLY A 73 -2.88 -3.69 20.64
C GLY A 73 -1.95 -4.82 21.05
N ARG A 74 -2.50 -5.95 21.55
CA ARG A 74 -1.71 -7.06 22.11
C ARG A 74 -0.71 -7.68 21.10
N PRO A 75 0.43 -8.25 21.54
CA PRO A 75 1.37 -8.96 20.69
C PRO A 75 0.77 -10.13 19.90
N LEU A 76 1.40 -10.46 18.78
CA LEU A 76 1.14 -11.74 18.10
C LEU A 76 1.74 -12.88 18.93
N THR A 77 0.97 -13.96 19.14
CA THR A 77 1.40 -15.07 20.00
C THR A 77 1.35 -16.44 19.32
N ALA A 78 0.60 -16.58 18.23
CA ALA A 78 0.41 -17.87 17.57
C ALA A 78 1.20 -17.93 16.26
N LEU A 79 2.28 -18.72 16.25
CA LEU A 79 3.02 -19.04 15.03
C LEU A 79 2.23 -20.10 14.24
N PRO A 80 1.76 -19.80 13.01
CA PRO A 80 1.04 -20.81 12.24
C PRO A 80 1.99 -21.91 11.76
N PRO A 81 1.52 -23.17 11.68
CA PRO A 81 2.32 -24.24 11.11
C PRO A 81 2.64 -23.91 9.64
N ALA A 82 3.91 -24.10 9.25
CA ALA A 82 4.31 -24.01 7.85
C ALA A 82 4.01 -25.34 7.15
N PRO A 83 3.32 -25.32 6.00
CA PRO A 83 3.28 -26.47 5.10
C PRO A 83 4.69 -26.94 4.73
N ALA A 84 4.85 -28.25 4.46
CA ALA A 84 6.15 -28.87 4.21
C ALA A 84 6.86 -28.23 3.00
N GLU A 85 6.09 -27.88 1.97
CA GLU A 85 6.54 -27.28 0.72
C GLU A 85 7.16 -25.88 0.90
N VAL A 86 6.90 -25.19 2.02
CA VAL A 86 7.49 -23.87 2.33
C VAL A 86 8.42 -23.91 3.55
N ALA A 87 8.72 -25.09 4.09
CA ALA A 87 9.51 -25.22 5.32
C ALA A 87 10.88 -24.54 5.23
N GLY A 88 11.56 -24.64 4.07
CA GLY A 88 12.84 -23.98 3.82
C GLY A 88 12.75 -22.45 3.88
N ALA A 89 11.81 -21.85 3.15
CA ALA A 89 11.57 -20.40 3.19
C ALA A 89 11.19 -19.95 4.61
N ALA A 90 10.40 -20.75 5.31
CA ALA A 90 9.95 -20.45 6.64
C ALA A 90 11.08 -20.49 7.68
N ALA A 91 12.05 -21.39 7.54
CA ALA A 91 13.27 -21.43 8.35
C ALA A 91 14.16 -20.19 8.08
N LEU A 92 14.33 -19.81 6.81
CA LEU A 92 15.08 -18.60 6.43
C LEU A 92 14.44 -17.33 6.98
N LEU A 93 13.11 -17.24 6.98
CA LEU A 93 12.38 -16.12 7.61
C LEU A 93 12.61 -16.05 9.13
N ALA A 94 12.70 -17.20 9.80
CA ALA A 94 12.99 -17.24 11.24
C ALA A 94 14.44 -16.79 11.53
N ASP A 95 15.40 -17.21 10.71
CA ASP A 95 16.80 -16.75 10.80
C ASP A 95 16.91 -15.23 10.59
N VAL A 96 16.33 -14.71 9.51
CA VAL A 96 16.30 -13.26 9.24
C VAL A 96 15.64 -12.49 10.38
N ALA A 97 14.50 -12.96 10.88
CA ALA A 97 13.82 -12.30 11.99
C ALA A 97 14.65 -12.29 13.26
N GLY A 98 15.32 -13.41 13.61
CA GLY A 98 16.16 -13.51 14.80
C GLY A 98 17.39 -12.59 14.79
N VAL A 99 17.82 -12.12 13.61
CA VAL A 99 18.95 -11.18 13.50
C VAL A 99 18.52 -9.73 13.67
N TRP A 100 17.39 -9.32 13.10
CA TRP A 100 17.05 -7.89 12.99
C TRP A 100 15.72 -7.48 13.60
N PHE A 101 14.76 -8.39 13.76
CA PHE A 101 13.37 -8.02 14.03
C PHE A 101 12.93 -8.47 15.43
N PRO A 102 11.91 -7.83 16.02
CA PRO A 102 11.31 -8.34 17.26
C PRO A 102 10.70 -9.73 17.02
N ASP A 103 10.64 -10.56 18.06
CA ASP A 103 10.15 -11.95 17.97
C ASP A 103 8.78 -12.08 17.29
N GLU A 104 7.86 -11.15 17.55
CA GLU A 104 6.54 -11.16 16.93
C GLU A 104 6.56 -10.93 15.41
N ALA A 105 7.63 -10.35 14.86
CA ALA A 105 7.81 -10.20 13.42
C ALA A 105 8.02 -11.57 12.74
N ALA A 106 8.66 -12.54 13.40
CA ALA A 106 8.78 -13.90 12.87
C ALA A 106 7.39 -14.53 12.68
N ILE A 107 6.46 -14.26 13.61
CA ILE A 107 5.06 -14.71 13.52
C ILE A 107 4.35 -14.03 12.35
N ALA A 108 4.50 -12.71 12.20
CA ALA A 108 3.92 -11.97 11.09
C ALA A 108 4.46 -12.46 9.73
N LEU A 109 5.77 -12.69 9.62
CA LEU A 109 6.42 -13.20 8.40
C LEU A 109 5.93 -14.60 8.05
N ARG A 110 5.89 -15.52 9.02
CA ARG A 110 5.37 -16.88 8.84
C ARG A 110 3.91 -16.86 8.40
N THR A 111 3.10 -16.04 9.04
CA THR A 111 1.68 -15.87 8.70
C THR A 111 1.53 -15.32 7.28
N GLY A 112 2.34 -14.33 6.90
CA GLY A 112 2.37 -13.77 5.56
C GLY A 112 2.71 -14.82 4.49
N LEU A 113 3.76 -15.61 4.72
CA LEU A 113 4.17 -16.71 3.84
C LEU A 113 3.04 -17.73 3.64
N VAL A 114 2.46 -18.23 4.73
CA VAL A 114 1.39 -19.23 4.69
C VAL A 114 0.15 -18.68 3.97
N LEU A 115 -0.23 -17.43 4.24
CA LEU A 115 -1.35 -16.78 3.55
C LEU A 115 -1.08 -16.61 2.05
N ALA A 116 0.13 -16.18 1.69
CA ALA A 116 0.52 -15.96 0.30
C ALA A 116 0.44 -17.27 -0.51
N VAL A 117 1.08 -18.32 -0.03
CA VAL A 117 1.15 -19.61 -0.74
C VAL A 117 -0.20 -20.31 -0.80
N ARG A 118 -1.02 -20.19 0.24
CA ARG A 118 -2.40 -20.70 0.20
C ARG A 118 -3.25 -20.00 -0.87
N ARG A 119 -2.98 -18.73 -1.16
CA ARG A 119 -3.72 -17.96 -2.16
C ARG A 119 -3.15 -18.12 -3.57
N ASP A 120 -1.83 -18.14 -3.70
CA ASP A 120 -1.08 -18.31 -4.94
C ASP A 120 -0.03 -19.43 -4.76
N PRO A 121 -0.43 -20.72 -4.93
CA PRO A 121 0.49 -21.85 -4.78
C PRO A 121 1.65 -21.83 -5.78
N ALA A 122 1.52 -21.13 -6.91
CA ALA A 122 2.57 -21.03 -7.90
C ALA A 122 3.79 -20.25 -7.37
N LEU A 123 3.66 -19.49 -6.29
CA LEU A 123 4.81 -18.90 -5.59
C LEU A 123 5.85 -19.93 -5.17
N VAL A 124 5.44 -21.15 -4.84
CA VAL A 124 6.36 -22.23 -4.41
C VAL A 124 7.07 -22.85 -5.61
N THR A 125 6.41 -22.94 -6.76
CA THR A 125 7.02 -23.48 -7.99
C THR A 125 7.91 -22.46 -8.68
N ASP A 126 7.54 -21.18 -8.61
CA ASP A 126 8.20 -20.12 -9.36
C ASP A 126 9.43 -19.57 -8.63
N TYR A 127 9.47 -19.63 -7.29
CA TYR A 127 10.52 -19.04 -6.47
C TYR A 127 11.33 -20.08 -5.70
N SER A 128 12.64 -19.87 -5.61
CA SER A 128 13.47 -20.59 -4.64
C SER A 128 13.04 -20.25 -3.20
N PRO A 129 13.37 -21.09 -2.21
CA PRO A 129 13.09 -20.81 -0.80
C PRO A 129 13.63 -19.44 -0.34
N GLU A 130 14.82 -19.06 -0.78
CA GLU A 130 15.47 -17.78 -0.49
C GLU A 130 14.67 -16.63 -1.09
N LEU A 131 14.31 -16.73 -2.38
CA LEU A 131 13.58 -15.68 -3.07
C LEU A 131 12.18 -15.49 -2.46
N LEU A 132 11.51 -16.59 -2.08
CA LEU A 132 10.21 -16.55 -1.41
C LEU A 132 10.32 -15.92 -0.01
N ALA A 133 11.36 -16.26 0.75
CA ALA A 133 11.65 -15.63 2.05
C ALA A 133 11.93 -14.12 1.89
N ALA A 134 12.79 -13.74 0.95
CA ALA A 134 13.11 -12.34 0.66
C ALA A 134 11.87 -11.53 0.24
N SER A 135 11.05 -12.09 -0.64
CA SER A 135 9.81 -11.46 -1.12
C SER A 135 8.78 -11.29 -0.01
N THR A 136 8.70 -12.27 0.90
CA THR A 136 7.85 -12.19 2.09
C THR A 136 8.36 -11.14 3.08
N CYS A 137 9.67 -11.11 3.34
CA CYS A 137 10.32 -10.06 4.13
C CYS A 137 10.05 -8.68 3.55
N TRP A 138 10.13 -8.52 2.23
CA TRP A 138 9.80 -7.27 1.56
C TRP A 138 8.37 -6.82 1.86
N ALA A 139 7.38 -7.70 1.62
CA ALA A 139 5.97 -7.36 1.78
C ALA A 139 5.59 -7.06 3.24
N VAL A 140 5.89 -8.00 4.15
CA VAL A 140 5.51 -7.88 5.57
C VAL A 140 6.40 -6.86 6.28
N GLY A 141 7.67 -6.77 5.92
CA GLY A 141 8.61 -5.79 6.47
C GLY A 141 8.20 -4.36 6.15
N HIS A 142 7.77 -4.07 4.91
CA HIS A 142 7.24 -2.75 4.57
C HIS A 142 5.88 -2.45 5.20
N ALA A 143 5.04 -3.45 5.43
CA ALA A 143 3.78 -3.27 6.16
C ALA A 143 4.00 -2.90 7.64
N ASN A 144 5.18 -3.23 8.18
CA ASN A 144 5.55 -2.98 9.58
C ASN A 144 6.63 -1.91 9.76
N GLY A 145 7.07 -1.26 8.68
CA GLY A 145 8.17 -0.29 8.75
C GLY A 145 9.50 -0.89 9.23
N LEU A 146 9.71 -2.20 9.07
CA LEU A 146 10.94 -2.90 9.48
C LEU A 146 12.09 -2.67 8.51
N LEU A 147 11.78 -2.33 7.26
CA LEU A 147 12.76 -2.15 6.18
C LEU A 147 12.92 -0.67 5.80
N GLY A 148 14.17 -0.19 5.74
CA GLY A 148 14.53 1.13 5.24
C GLY A 148 15.82 1.71 5.85
N PRO A 149 16.32 2.86 5.34
CA PRO A 149 17.64 3.41 5.73
C PRO A 149 17.81 3.79 7.21
N ARG A 150 16.73 3.85 7.99
CA ARG A 150 16.72 4.16 9.43
C ARG A 150 15.82 3.19 10.20
N ARG A 151 15.69 1.97 9.68
CA ARG A 151 14.87 0.90 10.27
C ARG A 151 15.78 -0.22 10.75
N ALA A 152 15.17 -1.30 11.23
CA ALA A 152 15.88 -2.45 11.77
C ALA A 152 16.84 -3.10 10.75
N ALA A 153 16.44 -3.15 9.49
CA ALA A 153 17.28 -3.61 8.39
C ALA A 153 16.99 -2.82 7.11
N THR A 154 17.91 -2.85 6.15
CA THR A 154 17.63 -2.46 4.77
C THR A 154 17.24 -3.68 3.93
N GLN A 155 16.64 -3.45 2.76
CA GLN A 155 16.40 -4.54 1.80
C GLN A 155 17.73 -5.23 1.42
N ARG A 156 18.83 -4.47 1.28
CA ARG A 156 20.14 -5.00 0.92
C ARG A 156 20.68 -5.95 1.99
N ASP A 157 20.49 -5.62 3.27
CA ASP A 157 20.96 -6.47 4.38
C ASP A 157 20.26 -7.83 4.36
N VAL A 158 18.93 -7.82 4.20
CA VAL A 158 18.13 -9.05 4.10
C VAL A 158 18.54 -9.89 2.89
N LEU A 159 18.72 -9.26 1.72
CA LEU A 159 19.12 -9.98 0.50
C LEU A 159 20.53 -10.58 0.62
N GLY A 160 21.49 -9.82 1.16
CA GLY A 160 22.85 -10.31 1.38
C GLY A 160 22.89 -11.51 2.32
N ARG A 161 22.08 -11.51 3.38
CA ARG A 161 21.97 -12.65 4.31
C ARG A 161 21.36 -13.89 3.66
N LEU A 162 20.41 -13.69 2.74
CA LEU A 162 19.77 -14.76 1.97
C LEU A 162 20.57 -15.17 0.73
N GLY A 163 21.75 -14.58 0.48
CA GLY A 163 22.58 -14.90 -0.67
C GLY A 163 21.96 -14.50 -2.01
N ILE A 164 21.10 -13.47 -2.02
CA ILE A 164 20.42 -12.99 -3.23
C ILE A 164 21.09 -11.70 -3.71
N ASP A 165 21.45 -11.67 -4.99
CA ASP A 165 21.87 -10.46 -5.68
C ASP A 165 20.67 -9.75 -6.33
N GLY A 166 20.66 -8.42 -6.29
CA GLY A 166 19.69 -7.59 -7.02
C GLY A 166 18.52 -7.06 -6.18
N TYR A 167 17.31 -7.15 -6.74
CA TYR A 167 16.09 -6.56 -6.16
C TYR A 167 14.94 -7.57 -6.17
N VAL A 168 14.11 -7.53 -5.13
CA VAL A 168 12.95 -8.43 -4.97
C VAL A 168 11.62 -7.69 -4.91
N SER A 169 11.57 -6.42 -5.34
CA SER A 169 10.37 -5.59 -5.23
C SER A 169 9.21 -6.16 -6.05
N GLN A 170 9.46 -6.63 -7.28
CA GLN A 170 8.42 -7.22 -8.13
C GLN A 170 7.82 -8.48 -7.52
N GLN A 171 8.67 -9.37 -7.02
CA GLN A 171 8.27 -10.61 -6.34
C GLN A 171 7.58 -10.32 -5.01
N GLY A 172 8.08 -9.32 -4.27
CA GLY A 172 7.46 -8.80 -3.06
C GLY A 172 6.07 -8.20 -3.31
N HIS A 173 5.85 -7.51 -4.44
CA HIS A 173 4.53 -7.06 -4.85
C HIS A 173 3.57 -8.22 -5.13
N ARG A 174 4.04 -9.30 -5.76
CA ARG A 174 3.23 -10.52 -5.97
C ARG A 174 2.83 -11.16 -4.63
N VAL A 175 3.77 -11.30 -3.69
CA VAL A 175 3.47 -11.79 -2.33
C VAL A 175 2.47 -10.86 -1.64
N ALA A 176 2.66 -9.54 -1.69
CA ALA A 176 1.73 -8.58 -1.11
C ALA A 176 0.32 -8.70 -1.72
N ALA A 177 0.21 -8.91 -3.03
CA ALA A 177 -1.07 -9.14 -3.71
C ALA A 177 -1.73 -10.45 -3.25
N ALA A 178 -0.97 -11.54 -3.14
CA ALA A 178 -1.46 -12.85 -2.69
C ALA A 178 -1.95 -12.82 -1.23
N VAL A 179 -1.34 -12.00 -0.38
CA VAL A 179 -1.73 -11.88 1.03
C VAL A 179 -2.99 -11.04 1.22
N ARG A 180 -3.26 -10.07 0.35
CA ARG A 180 -4.34 -9.10 0.54
C ARG A 180 -5.74 -9.73 0.42
N PRO A 181 -6.74 -9.23 1.17
CA PRO A 181 -8.14 -9.60 0.95
C PRO A 181 -8.61 -9.25 -0.48
N PHE A 182 -9.51 -10.07 -1.02
CA PHE A 182 -10.11 -9.81 -2.33
C PHE A 182 -10.87 -8.48 -2.34
N GLY A 183 -10.81 -7.75 -3.46
CA GLY A 183 -11.53 -6.48 -3.64
C GLY A 183 -10.88 -5.25 -2.98
N MET A 184 -9.76 -5.40 -2.28
CA MET A 184 -9.01 -4.26 -1.79
C MET A 184 -8.31 -3.49 -2.94
N PRO A 185 -8.32 -2.15 -2.94
CA PRO A 185 -7.63 -1.34 -3.97
C PRO A 185 -6.12 -1.58 -3.93
N GLU A 186 -5.48 -1.73 -5.10
CA GLU A 186 -4.04 -2.01 -5.20
C GLU A 186 -3.21 -1.16 -4.22
N PRO A 187 -2.18 -1.77 -3.60
CA PRO A 187 -1.38 -1.04 -2.64
C PRO A 187 -0.62 0.03 -3.40
N LEU A 188 -1.01 1.28 -3.21
CA LEU A 188 -0.15 2.40 -3.59
C LEU A 188 1.18 2.18 -2.87
N SER A 189 2.24 1.95 -3.65
CA SER A 189 3.58 1.91 -3.07
C SER A 189 3.76 3.21 -2.30
N PRO A 190 4.14 3.16 -1.01
CA PRO A 190 4.41 4.39 -0.25
C PRO A 190 5.57 5.19 -0.86
N TRP A 191 6.27 4.61 -1.85
CA TRP A 191 7.41 5.15 -2.55
C TRP A 191 7.16 5.38 -4.05
N SER A 192 5.94 5.16 -4.58
CA SER A 192 5.69 5.50 -5.99
C SER A 192 5.66 7.01 -6.15
N THR A 193 6.36 7.52 -7.16
CA THR A 193 6.48 8.95 -7.50
C THR A 193 5.13 9.62 -7.80
N PHE A 194 4.08 8.82 -8.02
CA PHE A 194 2.70 9.28 -8.25
C PHE A 194 1.85 9.34 -6.97
N GLY A 195 2.29 8.69 -5.88
CA GLY A 195 1.70 8.83 -4.56
C GLY A 195 2.36 10.02 -3.88
N ARG A 196 1.62 11.12 -3.72
CA ARG A 196 2.07 12.28 -2.93
C ARG A 196 2.57 11.78 -1.56
N PRO A 197 3.89 11.83 -1.26
CA PRO A 197 4.45 11.24 -0.05
C PRO A 197 3.92 11.89 1.22
N GLU A 198 3.41 13.12 1.12
CA GLU A 198 2.67 13.82 2.18
C GLU A 198 1.30 13.21 2.52
N GLN A 199 0.76 12.32 1.66
CA GLN A 199 -0.58 11.76 1.86
C GLN A 199 -0.60 10.43 2.58
N SER A 200 0.51 9.70 2.75
CA SER A 200 0.51 8.43 3.49
C SER A 200 1.00 8.65 4.91
N VAL A 201 0.08 8.66 5.86
CA VAL A 201 0.32 9.01 7.28
C VAL A 201 1.47 8.20 7.90
N LEU A 202 1.64 6.93 7.50
CA LEU A 202 2.66 6.04 8.06
C LEU A 202 3.66 5.48 7.05
N ARG A 203 3.49 5.75 5.75
CA ARG A 203 4.31 5.16 4.66
C ARG A 203 4.45 3.63 4.77
N LEU A 204 3.40 2.95 5.23
CA LEU A 204 3.36 1.49 5.34
C LEU A 204 2.70 0.87 4.10
N LEU A 205 3.13 -0.35 3.76
CA LEU A 205 2.44 -1.15 2.76
C LEU A 205 1.11 -1.66 3.32
N ARG A 206 0.00 -1.42 2.60
CA ARG A 206 -1.36 -1.78 3.06
C ARG A 206 -1.72 -3.21 2.68
N LEU A 207 -1.49 -4.14 3.60
CA LEU A 207 -1.85 -5.56 3.41
C LEU A 207 -3.29 -5.90 3.80
N GLY A 208 -3.99 -5.00 4.50
CA GLY A 208 -5.39 -5.19 4.87
C GLY A 208 -5.62 -6.33 5.86
N ARG A 209 -4.60 -6.69 6.66
CA ARG A 209 -4.67 -7.80 7.62
C ARG A 209 -3.98 -7.44 8.94
N PRO A 210 -4.72 -7.29 10.05
CA PRO A 210 -4.14 -6.92 11.33
C PRO A 210 -3.23 -8.01 11.93
N GLY A 211 -3.46 -9.27 11.55
CA GLY A 211 -2.63 -10.42 11.96
C GLY A 211 -1.23 -10.45 11.33
N LEU A 212 -0.92 -9.52 10.43
CA LEU A 212 0.42 -9.33 9.85
C LEU A 212 1.14 -8.11 10.40
N LEU A 213 0.47 -7.34 11.24
CA LEU A 213 1.07 -6.17 11.87
C LEU A 213 1.70 -6.60 13.20
N VAL A 214 2.80 -5.96 13.58
CA VAL A 214 3.38 -6.13 14.92
C VAL A 214 2.63 -5.22 15.92
N SER A 215 2.70 -5.52 17.21
CA SER A 215 1.98 -4.78 18.26
C SER A 215 2.30 -3.29 18.26
N SER A 216 3.57 -2.92 18.07
CA SER A 216 4.00 -1.52 18.02
C SER A 216 3.32 -0.75 16.90
N VAL A 217 3.16 -1.37 15.72
CA VAL A 217 2.45 -0.78 14.58
C VAL A 217 0.96 -0.70 14.87
N ARG A 218 0.35 -1.72 15.48
CA ARG A 218 -1.06 -1.67 15.88
C ARG A 218 -1.35 -0.56 16.90
N HIS A 219 -0.47 -0.35 17.88
CA HIS A 219 -0.59 0.76 18.82
C HIS A 219 -0.54 2.12 18.13
N GLN A 220 0.41 2.32 17.21
CA GLN A 220 0.49 3.56 16.41
C GLN A 220 -0.79 3.80 15.60
N LEU A 221 -1.37 2.75 14.99
CA LEU A 221 -2.64 2.86 14.26
C LEU A 221 -3.81 3.23 15.19
N ILE A 222 -3.85 2.68 16.40
CA ILE A 222 -4.87 2.99 17.42
C ILE A 222 -4.75 4.45 17.86
N GLU A 223 -3.55 4.92 18.18
CA GLU A 223 -3.29 6.30 18.58
C GLU A 223 -3.73 7.30 17.50
N LEU A 224 -3.34 7.05 16.24
CA LEU A 224 -3.73 7.90 15.11
C LEU A 224 -5.23 7.88 14.84
N ARG A 225 -5.89 6.72 15.00
CA ARG A 225 -7.35 6.60 14.89
C ARG A 225 -8.04 7.48 15.93
N ASP A 226 -7.58 7.40 17.18
CA ASP A 226 -8.19 8.11 18.30
C ASP A 226 -7.95 9.62 18.17
N GLN A 227 -6.76 10.04 17.74
CA GLN A 227 -6.47 11.43 17.40
C GLN A 227 -7.37 11.97 16.28
N ALA A 228 -7.45 11.26 15.14
CA ALA A 228 -8.27 11.70 14.01
C ALA A 228 -9.76 11.78 14.36
N ARG A 229 -10.25 10.91 15.26
CA ARG A 229 -11.61 10.98 15.80
C ARG A 229 -11.83 12.18 16.68
N ALA A 230 -10.90 12.48 17.58
CA ALA A 230 -10.98 13.66 18.44
C ALA A 230 -11.01 14.95 17.60
N GLU A 231 -10.18 15.03 16.56
CA GLU A 231 -10.18 16.16 15.61
C GLU A 231 -11.50 16.26 14.84
N ARG A 232 -12.04 15.14 14.37
CA ARG A 232 -13.36 15.11 13.72
C ARG A 232 -14.47 15.58 14.64
N ALA A 233 -14.46 15.18 15.91
CA ALA A 233 -15.46 15.59 16.90
C ALA A 233 -15.38 17.09 17.19
N ARG A 234 -14.16 17.65 17.38
CA ARG A 234 -13.95 19.10 17.56
C ARG A 234 -14.41 19.93 16.36
N PHE A 235 -14.39 19.35 15.16
CA PHE A 235 -14.87 20.04 13.97
C PHE A 235 -16.41 20.05 13.88
N LEU A 236 -17.07 19.02 14.41
CA LEU A 236 -18.53 18.84 14.29
C LEU A 236 -19.33 19.47 15.44
N GLY A 237 -18.71 19.70 16.59
CA GLY A 237 -19.28 20.45 17.72
C GLY A 237 -19.01 21.94 17.61
#